data_AF-A0A0Q0ZA84-F1
#
_entry.id   AF-A0A0Q0ZA84-F1
#
_cell.length_a   1.000
_cell.length_b   1.000
_cell.length_c   1.000
_cell.angle_alpha   90.00
_cell.angle_beta   90.00
_cell.angle_gamma   90.00
#
_symmetry.space_group_name_H-M   'P 1'
#
loop_
_entity.id
_entity.type
_entity.pdbx_description
1 polymer ?
#
loop_
_entity_poly.entity_id
_entity_poly.type
_entity_poly.pdbx_seq_one_letter_code
_entity_poly.pdbx_strand_id
1 'polypeptide(L)'
;MTKLHIQSSHFYDPNLQRDIEFSEVKNIKELLSPKGTGHVVLEQLPLGISLKNVVIVFSFDEEYGDIVFNFPESELFVADKNEVKLRFAKLVDYLMNLKMKYDISKVIIGYEPAYDEDTMLIEWDDDPPHLEEVLDALFNA
;
A
#
# COMPACT_ATOMS: atom_id res chain seq x y z
N MET A 1 -4.31 -6.58 20.29
CA MET A 1 -4.14 -6.71 18.83
C MET A 1 -5.44 -6.26 18.19
N THR A 2 -5.41 -5.22 17.36
CA THR A 2 -6.59 -4.80 16.61
C THR A 2 -6.92 -5.89 15.59
N LYS A 3 -8.15 -6.41 15.63
CA LYS A 3 -8.60 -7.41 14.65
C LYS A 3 -8.80 -6.68 13.32
N LEU A 4 -8.20 -7.19 12.24
CA LEU A 4 -8.45 -6.65 10.89
C LEU A 4 -9.89 -6.97 10.49
N HIS A 5 -10.60 -5.98 9.96
CA HIS A 5 -11.96 -6.11 9.45
C HIS A 5 -11.90 -6.35 7.93
N ILE A 6 -11.84 -7.62 7.56
CA ILE A 6 -11.80 -8.07 6.16
C ILE A 6 -13.23 -8.09 5.62
N GLN A 7 -13.46 -7.35 4.53
CA GLN A 7 -14.74 -7.32 3.81
C GLN A 7 -14.81 -8.43 2.77
N SER A 8 -13.73 -8.62 2.03
CA SER A 8 -13.57 -9.72 1.07
C SER A 8 -12.09 -10.01 0.85
N SER A 9 -11.79 -11.15 0.26
CA SER A 9 -10.44 -11.53 -0.13
C SER A 9 -10.49 -12.61 -1.18
N HIS A 10 -9.49 -12.66 -2.04
CA HIS A 10 -9.38 -13.70 -3.05
C HIS A 10 -7.90 -14.00 -3.28
N PHE A 11 -7.54 -15.28 -3.14
CA PHE A 11 -6.21 -15.79 -3.40
C PHE A 11 -6.32 -17.10 -4.16
N TYR A 12 -5.34 -17.37 -5.02
CA TYR A 12 -5.21 -18.68 -5.65
C TYR A 12 -4.24 -19.57 -4.86
N ASP A 13 -4.71 -20.72 -4.37
CA ASP A 13 -3.85 -21.72 -3.72
C ASP A 13 -3.37 -22.76 -4.75
N PRO A 14 -2.08 -22.77 -5.11
CA PRO A 14 -1.56 -23.72 -6.09
C PRO A 14 -1.55 -25.17 -5.60
N ASN A 15 -1.53 -25.41 -4.29
CA ASN A 15 -1.56 -26.75 -3.73
C ASN A 15 -2.96 -27.36 -3.80
N LEU A 16 -3.99 -26.54 -3.58
CA LEU A 16 -5.40 -26.95 -3.66
C LEU A 16 -6.00 -26.78 -5.07
N GLN A 17 -5.30 -26.08 -5.97
CA GLN A 17 -5.73 -25.73 -7.33
C GLN A 17 -7.11 -25.07 -7.36
N ARG A 18 -7.34 -24.15 -6.43
CA ARG A 18 -8.59 -23.38 -6.35
C ARG A 18 -8.37 -22.04 -5.67
N ASP A 19 -9.37 -21.19 -5.81
CA ASP A 19 -9.46 -19.97 -5.05
C ASP A 19 -9.82 -20.26 -3.58
N ILE A 20 -9.22 -19.47 -2.70
CA ILE A 20 -9.44 -19.49 -1.26
C ILE A 20 -9.63 -18.07 -0.73
N GLU A 21 -10.36 -17.96 0.37
CA GLU A 21 -10.45 -16.71 1.13
C GLU A 21 -9.32 -16.61 2.18
N PHE A 22 -9.05 -15.39 2.65
CA PHE A 22 -8.06 -15.12 3.70
C PHE A 22 -8.32 -15.94 4.97
N SER A 23 -9.59 -16.26 5.27
CA SER A 23 -9.98 -17.10 6.40
C SER A 23 -9.46 -18.54 6.31
N GLU A 24 -9.16 -19.02 5.10
CA GLU A 24 -8.59 -20.34 4.82
C GLU A 24 -7.06 -20.33 4.74
N VAL A 25 -6.44 -19.15 4.62
CA VAL A 25 -4.99 -19.00 4.50
C VAL A 25 -4.32 -19.36 5.83
N LYS A 26 -3.58 -20.46 5.83
CA LYS A 26 -2.79 -20.91 6.99
C LYS A 26 -1.47 -20.16 7.11
N ASN A 27 -0.84 -19.89 5.98
CA ASN A 27 0.46 -19.23 5.89
C ASN A 27 0.53 -18.38 4.62
N ILE A 28 0.53 -17.05 4.77
CA ILE A 28 0.56 -16.12 3.64
C ILE A 28 1.86 -16.24 2.83
N LYS A 29 2.98 -16.61 3.47
CA LYS A 29 4.27 -16.78 2.79
C LYS A 29 4.23 -17.98 1.85
N GLU A 30 3.63 -19.10 2.27
CA GLU A 30 3.48 -20.29 1.42
C GLU A 30 2.56 -20.03 0.21
N LEU A 31 1.60 -19.11 0.37
CA LEU A 31 0.66 -18.75 -0.68
C LEU A 31 1.27 -17.82 -1.73
N LEU A 32 2.17 -16.92 -1.30
CA LEU A 32 2.75 -15.88 -2.15
C LEU A 32 4.17 -16.19 -2.63
N SER A 33 4.86 -17.19 -2.06
CA SER A 33 6.25 -17.52 -2.39
C SER A 33 6.37 -18.89 -3.08
N PRO A 34 7.25 -19.03 -4.09
CA PRO A 34 8.05 -17.96 -4.68
C PRO A 34 7.23 -17.04 -5.57
N LYS A 35 6.06 -17.48 -6.03
CA LYS A 35 5.13 -16.69 -6.82
C LYS A 35 3.71 -16.87 -6.32
N GLY A 36 2.91 -15.82 -6.44
CA GLY A 36 1.51 -15.87 -6.06
C GLY A 36 0.87 -14.49 -6.13
N THR A 37 -0.45 -14.50 -6.32
CA THR A 37 -1.24 -13.29 -6.41
C THR A 37 -2.47 -13.41 -5.54
N GLY A 38 -2.93 -12.29 -5.02
CA GLY A 38 -4.22 -12.21 -4.36
C GLY A 38 -4.50 -10.82 -3.86
N HIS A 39 -5.69 -10.63 -3.32
CA HIS A 39 -6.06 -9.35 -2.74
C HIS A 39 -6.92 -9.51 -1.50
N VAL A 40 -6.91 -8.46 -0.68
CA VAL A 40 -7.76 -8.33 0.50
C VAL A 40 -8.38 -6.95 0.49
N VAL A 41 -9.69 -6.90 0.68
CA VAL A 41 -10.42 -5.65 0.91
C VAL A 41 -10.67 -5.50 2.40
N LEU A 42 -10.19 -4.39 2.95
CA LEU A 42 -10.28 -4.05 4.36
C LEU A 42 -11.19 -2.84 4.54
N GLU A 43 -12.03 -2.89 5.58
CA GLU A 43 -12.81 -1.71 5.98
C GLU A 43 -11.89 -0.56 6.41
N GLN A 44 -10.80 -0.89 7.11
CA GLN A 44 -9.84 0.08 7.63
C GLN A 44 -8.46 -0.55 7.80
N LEU A 45 -7.42 0.22 7.51
CA LEU A 45 -6.02 -0.16 7.71
C LEU A 45 -5.23 1.00 8.34
N PRO A 46 -4.52 0.77 9.46
CA PRO A 46 -3.57 1.74 9.99
C PRO A 46 -2.21 1.67 9.26
N LEU A 47 -1.86 2.73 8.53
CA LEU A 47 -0.57 2.96 7.86
C LEU A 47 -0.04 4.35 8.20
N GLY A 48 0.30 4.59 9.48
CA GLY A 48 0.65 5.92 10.01
C GLY A 48 -0.56 6.86 10.18
N ILE A 49 -1.52 6.73 9.27
CA ILE A 49 -2.88 7.26 9.34
C ILE A 49 -3.88 6.11 9.26
N SER A 50 -5.15 6.40 9.58
CA SER A 50 -6.23 5.44 9.42
C SER A 50 -6.85 5.61 8.04
N LEU A 51 -6.58 4.68 7.12
CA LEU A 51 -7.19 4.62 5.80
C LEU A 51 -8.41 3.73 5.82
N LYS A 52 -9.50 4.14 5.16
CA LYS A 52 -10.71 3.33 4.99
C LYS A 52 -10.84 2.76 3.58
N ASN A 53 -11.60 1.67 3.45
CA ASN A 53 -11.90 1.00 2.18
C ASN A 53 -10.63 0.70 1.37
N VAL A 54 -9.70 -0.03 2.00
CA VAL A 54 -8.38 -0.29 1.44
C VAL A 54 -8.39 -1.62 0.70
N VAL A 55 -7.98 -1.62 -0.55
CA VAL A 55 -7.66 -2.84 -1.31
C VAL A 55 -6.15 -3.05 -1.26
N ILE A 56 -5.73 -4.17 -0.68
CA ILE A 56 -4.34 -4.61 -0.72
C ILE A 56 -4.21 -5.65 -1.82
N VAL A 57 -3.35 -5.40 -2.80
CA VAL A 57 -3.02 -6.36 -3.86
C VAL A 57 -1.61 -6.88 -3.63
N PHE A 58 -1.46 -8.20 -3.62
CA PHE A 58 -0.20 -8.90 -3.58
C PHE A 58 0.07 -9.48 -4.96
N SER A 59 1.26 -9.21 -5.50
CA SER A 59 1.69 -9.79 -6.77
C SER A 59 3.17 -10.12 -6.69
N PHE A 60 3.48 -11.40 -6.53
CA PHE A 60 4.85 -11.90 -6.45
C PHE A 60 5.11 -12.81 -7.65
N ASP A 61 6.21 -12.54 -8.33
CA ASP A 61 6.86 -13.49 -9.24
C ASP A 61 8.10 -14.09 -8.56
N GLU A 62 8.80 -14.96 -9.27
CA GLU A 62 9.94 -15.72 -8.71
C GLU A 62 11.16 -14.83 -8.35
N GLU A 63 11.20 -13.58 -8.82
CA GLU A 63 12.31 -12.64 -8.67
C GLU A 63 11.92 -11.39 -7.86
N TYR A 64 10.73 -10.83 -8.12
CA TYR A 64 10.23 -9.59 -7.53
C TYR A 64 8.81 -9.75 -7.00
N GLY A 65 8.37 -8.78 -6.19
CA GLY A 65 6.96 -8.71 -5.83
C GLY A 65 6.54 -7.37 -5.28
N ASP A 66 5.30 -7.04 -5.58
CA ASP A 66 4.66 -5.78 -5.25
C ASP A 66 3.54 -5.99 -4.23
N ILE A 67 3.43 -5.03 -3.31
CA ILE A 67 2.28 -4.88 -2.41
C ILE A 67 1.70 -3.49 -2.66
N VAL A 68 0.52 -3.45 -3.26
CA VAL A 68 -0.16 -2.19 -3.63
C VAL A 68 -1.32 -1.95 -2.67
N PHE A 69 -1.37 -0.74 -2.10
CA PHE A 69 -2.46 -0.29 -1.24
C PHE A 69 -3.30 0.77 -1.97
N ASN A 70 -4.46 0.37 -2.47
CA ASN A 70 -5.41 1.30 -3.09
C ASN A 70 -6.45 1.76 -2.07
N PHE A 71 -6.71 3.05 -2.01
CA PHE A 71 -7.69 3.66 -1.10
C PHE A 71 -8.26 4.94 -1.73
N PRO A 72 -9.43 5.44 -1.28
CA PRO A 72 -10.02 6.65 -1.82
C PRO A 72 -9.13 7.88 -1.59
N GLU A 73 -8.98 8.72 -2.61
CA GLU A 73 -8.21 9.97 -2.55
C GLU A 73 -8.58 10.84 -1.34
N SER A 74 -9.87 10.88 -1.00
CA SER A 74 -10.42 11.65 0.12
C SER A 74 -9.86 11.26 1.50
N GLU A 75 -9.24 10.09 1.64
CA GLU A 75 -8.57 9.69 2.89
C GLU A 75 -7.25 10.46 3.10
N LEU A 76 -6.65 10.98 2.04
CA LEU A 76 -5.42 11.77 2.06
C LEU A 76 -5.68 13.25 1.77
N PHE A 77 -6.45 13.54 0.73
CA PHE A 77 -6.77 14.89 0.26
C PHE A 77 -8.12 15.35 0.80
N VAL A 78 -8.08 15.97 1.98
CA VAL A 78 -9.21 16.62 2.64
C VAL A 78 -9.22 18.14 2.38
N ALA A 79 -10.28 18.83 2.79
CA ALA A 79 -10.44 20.26 2.52
C ALA A 79 -9.37 21.16 3.20
N ASP A 80 -8.85 20.75 4.36
CA ASP A 80 -7.80 21.50 5.07
C ASP A 80 -6.40 21.09 4.58
N LYS A 81 -5.72 22.01 3.88
CA LYS A 81 -4.35 21.83 3.38
C LYS A 81 -3.36 21.41 4.47
N ASN A 82 -3.47 21.95 5.69
CA ASN A 82 -2.56 21.60 6.78
C ASN A 82 -2.80 20.16 7.25
N GLU A 83 -4.07 19.71 7.24
CA GLU A 83 -4.40 18.33 7.55
C GLU A 83 -3.87 17.37 6.48
N VAL A 84 -3.97 17.72 5.20
CA VAL A 84 -3.36 16.94 4.11
C VAL A 84 -1.84 16.82 4.32
N LYS A 85 -1.14 17.92 4.56
CA LYS A 85 0.32 17.91 4.84
C LYS A 85 0.66 16.98 5.99
N LEU A 86 -0.09 17.04 7.09
CA LEU A 86 0.12 16.19 8.26
C LEU A 86 -0.17 14.71 7.98
N ARG A 87 -1.24 14.39 7.25
CA ARG A 87 -1.61 13.02 6.89
C ARG A 87 -0.55 12.40 5.98
N PHE A 88 -0.11 13.13 4.97
CA PHE A 88 0.92 12.69 4.04
C PHE A 88 2.25 12.44 4.74
N ALA A 89 2.68 13.36 5.62
CA ALA A 89 3.91 13.18 6.40
C ALA A 89 3.88 11.91 7.28
N LYS A 90 2.75 11.63 7.94
CA LYS A 90 2.58 10.42 8.75
C LYS A 90 2.59 9.14 7.91
N LEU A 91 1.98 9.17 6.72
CA LEU A 91 1.98 8.03 5.81
C LEU A 91 3.40 7.73 5.31
N VAL A 92 4.11 8.77 4.84
CA VAL A 92 5.50 8.65 4.36
C VAL A 92 6.44 8.16 5.46
N ASP A 93 6.37 8.74 6.66
CA ASP A 93 7.19 8.29 7.80
C ASP A 93 6.92 6.82 8.13
N TYR A 94 5.66 6.39 8.12
CA TYR A 94 5.30 4.99 8.37
C TYR A 94 5.87 4.04 7.30
N LEU A 95 5.73 4.41 6.02
CA LEU A 95 6.23 3.61 4.90
C LEU A 95 7.76 3.56 4.87
N MET A 96 8.45 4.65 5.21
CA MET A 96 9.90 4.69 5.33
C MET A 96 10.38 3.75 6.45
N ASN A 97 9.69 3.74 7.60
CA ASN A 97 9.98 2.81 8.69
C ASN A 97 9.72 1.34 8.29
N LEU A 98 8.66 1.05 7.54
CA LEU A 98 8.41 -0.29 7.01
C LEU A 98 9.52 -0.72 6.05
N LYS A 99 9.90 0.16 5.13
CA LYS A 99 10.95 -0.11 4.14
C LYS A 99 12.28 -0.45 4.79
N MET A 100 12.74 0.36 5.75
CA MET A 100 13.97 0.10 6.50
C MET A 100 13.91 -1.22 7.29
N LYS A 101 12.74 -1.57 7.83
CA LYS A 101 12.57 -2.76 8.67
C LYS A 101 12.55 -4.06 7.87
N TYR A 102 11.98 -4.03 6.66
CA TYR A 102 11.72 -5.23 5.85
C TYR A 102 12.55 -5.29 4.57
N ASP A 103 13.55 -4.41 4.42
CA ASP A 103 14.44 -4.34 3.26
C ASP A 103 13.68 -4.22 1.94
N ILE A 104 12.65 -3.37 1.93
CA ILE A 104 11.86 -3.07 0.73
C ILE A 104 12.72 -2.19 -0.17
N SER A 105 12.89 -2.53 -1.44
CA SER A 105 13.77 -1.80 -2.35
C SER A 105 13.25 -0.41 -2.71
N LYS A 106 11.95 -0.26 -2.92
CA LYS A 106 11.32 0.95 -3.47
C LYS A 106 9.93 1.18 -2.88
N VAL A 107 9.54 2.43 -2.70
CA VAL A 107 8.16 2.81 -2.38
C VAL A 107 7.70 3.93 -3.32
N ILE A 108 6.47 3.82 -3.81
CA ILE A 108 5.84 4.79 -4.71
C ILE A 108 4.48 5.18 -4.13
N ILE A 109 4.15 6.47 -4.18
CA ILE A 109 2.80 6.98 -3.92
C ILE A 109 2.37 7.80 -5.14
N GLY A 110 1.18 7.52 -5.66
CA GLY A 110 0.63 8.18 -6.84
C GLY A 110 -0.87 7.92 -6.99
N TYR A 111 -1.48 8.59 -7.97
CA TYR A 111 -2.79 8.20 -8.48
C TYR A 111 -2.68 6.89 -9.24
N GLU A 112 -3.76 6.10 -9.34
CA GLU A 112 -3.69 4.81 -10.02
C GLU A 112 -3.60 4.98 -11.56
N PRO A 113 -2.61 4.38 -12.23
CA PRO A 113 -1.52 3.57 -11.67
C PRO A 113 -0.34 4.40 -11.16
N ALA A 114 0.15 4.11 -9.95
CA ALA A 114 1.12 4.98 -9.26
C ALA A 114 2.53 5.04 -9.89
N TYR A 115 2.86 4.11 -10.78
CA TYR A 115 4.16 4.01 -11.45
C TYR A 115 4.27 4.86 -12.72
N ASP A 116 3.15 5.40 -13.22
CA ASP A 116 3.18 6.28 -14.39
C ASP A 116 3.72 7.67 -14.00
N GLU A 117 4.56 8.26 -14.86
CA GLU A 117 5.26 9.52 -14.56
C GLU A 117 4.31 10.70 -14.29
N ASP A 118 3.12 10.72 -14.88
CA ASP A 118 2.14 11.80 -14.76
C ASP A 118 1.19 11.64 -13.56
N THR A 119 1.11 10.45 -12.98
CA THR A 119 0.28 10.13 -11.81
C THR A 119 1.09 9.95 -10.53
N MET A 120 2.40 9.74 -10.65
CA MET A 120 3.33 9.61 -9.54
C MET A 120 3.47 10.93 -8.77
N LEU A 121 3.28 10.86 -7.45
CA LEU A 121 3.50 12.00 -6.56
C LEU A 121 4.89 11.96 -5.95
N ILE A 122 5.32 10.78 -5.53
CA ILE A 122 6.60 10.59 -4.88
C ILE A 122 7.09 9.15 -5.01
N GLU A 123 8.39 9.01 -5.21
CA GLU A 123 9.10 7.73 -5.26
C GLU A 123 10.35 7.86 -4.39
N TRP A 124 10.71 6.78 -3.70
CA TRP A 124 12.01 6.71 -3.05
C TRP A 124 12.56 5.28 -2.96
N ASP A 125 13.85 5.19 -3.27
CA ASP A 125 14.67 3.98 -3.22
C ASP A 125 15.62 4.07 -2.04
N ASP A 126 16.79 4.69 -2.20
CA ASP A 126 17.77 4.80 -1.10
C ASP A 126 17.71 6.15 -0.39
N ASP A 127 17.31 7.21 -1.09
CA ASP A 127 17.27 8.57 -0.56
C ASP A 127 15.89 8.91 0.02
N PRO A 128 15.82 9.64 1.14
CA PRO A 128 14.56 10.04 1.72
C PRO A 128 13.77 10.95 0.76
N PRO A 129 12.43 10.81 0.71
CA PRO A 129 11.60 11.61 -0.16
C PRO A 129 11.70 13.13 0.13
N HIS A 130 11.74 13.97 -0.91
CA HIS A 130 11.64 15.43 -0.82
C HIS A 130 10.19 15.88 -0.55
N LEU A 131 9.66 15.45 0.59
CA LEU A 131 8.24 15.55 0.93
C LEU A 131 7.70 16.99 0.90
N GLU A 132 8.46 17.96 1.39
CA GLU A 132 8.03 19.36 1.40
C GLU A 132 7.83 19.90 -0.02
N GLU A 133 8.74 19.59 -0.95
CA GLU A 133 8.67 20.03 -2.34
C GLU A 133 7.46 19.42 -3.05
N VAL A 134 7.20 18.13 -2.83
CA VAL A 134 6.02 17.43 -3.38
C VAL A 134 4.73 18.05 -2.88
N LEU A 135 4.62 18.29 -1.57
CA LEU A 135 3.42 18.89 -0.98
C LEU A 135 3.21 20.32 -1.47
N ASP A 136 4.27 21.11 -1.60
CA ASP A 136 4.15 22.48 -2.10
C ASP A 136 3.79 22.52 -3.58
N ALA A 137 4.30 21.60 -4.41
CA ALA A 137 3.88 21.47 -5.81
C ALA A 137 2.38 21.13 -5.91
N LEU A 138 1.90 20.18 -5.10
CA LEU A 138 0.49 19.76 -5.06
C LEU A 138 -0.48 20.89 -4.72
N PHE A 139 -0.09 21.84 -3.87
CA PHE A 139 -0.98 22.94 -3.43
C PHE A 139 -0.84 24.24 -4.22
N ASN A 140 0.16 24.33 -5.09
CA ASN A 140 0.46 25.49 -5.93
C ASN A 140 0.15 25.26 -7.42
N ALA A 141 -0.27 24.04 -7.80
CA ALA A 141 -0.77 23.69 -9.13
C ALA A 141 -2.18 24.22 -9.40
#